data_AF-X1VC09-F1
#
_entry.id   AF-X1VC09-F1
#
_cell.length_a   1.000
_cell.length_b   1.000
_cell.length_c   1.000
_cell.angle_alpha   90.00
_cell.angle_beta   90.00
_cell.angle_gamma   90.00
#
_symmetry.space_group_name_H-M   'P 1'
#
loop_
_entity.id
_entity.type
_entity.pdbx_description
1 polymer ?
#
loop_
_entity_poly.entity_id
_entity_poly.type
_entity_poly.pdbx_seq_one_letter_code
_entity_poly.pdbx_strand_id
1 'polypeptide(L)'
;MGQRQDKDEIVYGDDCVGCFPAGKTPKYVYVRFSQVEKCPDPMRVPPNDRVFKLTQHEYNPCDWFYQGSTWRVEWQCAPDPAFVWFWLMDPETGV
;
A
#
# COMPACT_ATOMS: atom_id res chain seq x y z
N MET A 1 -10.44 -13.44 -4.29
CA MET A 1 -11.08 -13.43 -2.96
C MET A 1 -10.03 -13.02 -1.94
N GLY A 2 -10.16 -11.84 -1.34
CA GLY A 2 -9.21 -11.36 -0.32
C GLY A 2 -9.39 -12.12 0.98
N GLN A 3 -8.32 -12.75 1.49
CA GLN A 3 -8.34 -13.37 2.81
C GLN A 3 -8.40 -12.25 3.86
N ARG A 4 -9.38 -12.32 4.78
CA ARG A 4 -9.33 -11.57 6.03
C ARG A 4 -8.16 -12.10 6.83
N GLN A 5 -7.21 -11.24 7.16
CA GLN A 5 -6.13 -11.57 8.09
C GLN A 5 -6.76 -11.91 9.45
N ASP A 6 -6.33 -13.04 10.02
CA ASP A 6 -6.79 -13.53 11.31
C ASP A 6 -6.52 -12.51 12.42
N LYS A 7 -7.57 -12.17 13.18
CA LYS A 7 -7.61 -11.76 14.61
C LYS A 7 -6.59 -10.77 15.18
N ASP A 8 -5.82 -10.04 14.38
CA ASP A 8 -5.08 -8.89 14.90
C ASP A 8 -6.06 -7.76 15.24
N GLU A 9 -5.90 -7.16 16.42
CA GLU A 9 -6.67 -5.99 16.85
C GLU A 9 -6.54 -4.89 15.78
N ILE A 10 -7.67 -4.32 15.35
CA ILE A 10 -7.67 -3.25 14.36
C ILE A 10 -7.06 -2.00 15.01
N VAL A 11 -5.82 -1.71 14.66
CA VAL A 11 -5.13 -0.50 15.10
C VAL A 11 -5.56 0.66 14.20
N TYR A 12 -6.15 1.68 14.79
CA TYR A 12 -6.53 2.91 14.09
C TYR A 12 -5.39 3.94 14.14
N GLY A 13 -5.25 4.65 13.04
CA GLY A 13 -4.29 5.74 12.88
C GLY A 13 -4.96 7.11 12.87
N ASP A 14 -4.29 8.09 12.29
CA ASP A 14 -4.81 9.45 12.11
C ASP A 14 -5.92 9.47 11.07
N ASP A 15 -6.85 10.42 11.19
CA ASP A 15 -8.05 10.39 10.36
C ASP A 15 -7.82 10.85 8.92
N CYS A 16 -8.01 9.92 7.98
CA CYS A 16 -8.23 10.22 6.57
C CYS A 16 -9.75 10.31 6.29
N VAL A 17 -10.37 11.39 6.76
CA VAL A 17 -11.84 11.60 6.75
C VAL A 17 -12.46 11.53 5.33
N GLY A 18 -11.63 11.67 4.29
CA GLY A 18 -12.05 11.54 2.90
C GLY A 18 -12.33 10.10 2.45
N CYS A 19 -11.69 9.11 3.08
CA CYS A 19 -11.73 7.71 2.66
C CYS A 19 -12.33 6.77 3.69
N PHE A 20 -12.24 7.13 4.97
CA PHE A 20 -12.69 6.32 6.08
C PHE A 20 -13.50 7.19 7.04
N PRO A 21 -14.46 6.60 7.79
CA PRO A 21 -15.08 7.31 8.90
C PRO A 21 -14.04 7.76 9.95
N ALA A 22 -14.33 8.86 10.65
CA ALA A 22 -13.50 9.34 11.75
C ALA A 22 -13.30 8.25 12.83
N GLY A 23 -12.07 8.13 13.34
CA GLY A 23 -11.63 7.09 14.26
C GLY A 23 -11.61 5.67 13.67
N LYS A 24 -11.82 5.52 12.36
CA LYS A 24 -11.84 4.22 11.65
C LYS A 24 -10.75 4.08 10.60
N THR A 25 -9.86 5.05 10.48
CA THR A 25 -8.75 5.01 9.53
C THR A 25 -7.72 3.96 9.98
N PRO A 26 -7.37 2.96 9.15
CA PRO A 26 -6.46 1.90 9.56
C PRO A 26 -5.01 2.42 9.66
N LYS A 27 -4.31 2.08 10.74
CA LYS A 27 -2.87 2.36 10.84
C LYS A 27 -2.05 1.51 9.86
N TYR A 28 -2.54 0.31 9.55
CA TYR A 28 -1.86 -0.65 8.67
C TYR A 28 -2.78 -1.14 7.55
N VAL A 29 -2.23 -1.23 6.34
CA VAL A 29 -2.92 -1.76 5.16
C VAL A 29 -2.08 -2.89 4.57
N TYR A 30 -2.73 -3.99 4.20
CA TYR A 30 -2.06 -5.15 3.64
C TYR A 30 -2.38 -5.27 2.15
N VAL A 31 -1.34 -5.33 1.33
CA VAL A 31 -1.48 -5.37 -0.14
C VAL A 31 -0.74 -6.56 -0.73
N ARG A 32 -1.29 -7.12 -1.79
CA ARG A 32 -0.71 -8.22 -2.58
C ARG A 32 -0.92 -7.92 -4.06
N PHE A 33 0.13 -8.11 -4.83
CA PHE A 33 0.10 -8.08 -6.30
C PHE A 33 -0.10 -9.50 -6.81
N SER A 34 -0.96 -9.72 -7.80
CA SER A 34 -1.21 -11.07 -8.32
C SER A 34 -0.55 -11.35 -9.66
N GLN A 35 -0.52 -10.38 -10.56
CA GLN A 35 -0.21 -10.60 -11.97
C GLN A 35 0.50 -9.39 -12.60
N VAL A 36 1.42 -8.75 -11.87
CA VAL A 36 2.26 -7.69 -12.45
C VAL A 36 3.23 -8.34 -13.43
N GLU A 37 3.17 -7.92 -14.68
CA GLU A 37 4.09 -8.37 -15.72
C GLU A 37 5.46 -7.71 -15.54
N LYS A 38 6.52 -8.49 -15.73
CA LYS A 38 7.88 -7.98 -15.69
C LYS A 38 8.13 -7.14 -16.93
N CYS A 39 8.58 -5.91 -16.76
CA CYS A 39 9.17 -5.14 -17.86
C CYS A 39 10.43 -5.84 -18.41
N PRO A 40 10.84 -5.55 -19.65
CA PRO A 40 12.10 -6.07 -20.20
C PRO A 40 13.31 -5.79 -19.30
N ASP A 41 14.35 -6.61 -19.44
CA ASP A 41 15.61 -6.41 -18.71
C ASP A 41 16.15 -5.00 -18.92
N PRO A 42 16.73 -4.37 -17.88
CA PRO A 42 17.25 -4.97 -16.64
C PRO A 42 16.28 -4.97 -15.44
N MET A 43 14.97 -4.81 -15.65
CA MET A 43 14.01 -4.67 -14.55
C MET A 43 13.90 -5.94 -13.68
N ARG A 44 13.63 -5.77 -12.39
CA ARG A 44 13.44 -6.89 -11.46
C ARG A 44 12.12 -7.62 -11.71
N VAL A 45 12.07 -8.89 -11.34
CA VAL A 45 10.83 -9.68 -11.34
C VAL A 45 9.87 -9.11 -10.29
N PRO A 46 8.65 -8.68 -10.66
CA PRO A 46 7.69 -8.12 -9.71
C PRO A 46 7.38 -9.09 -8.56
N PRO A 47 7.12 -8.58 -7.35
CA PRO A 47 6.89 -9.38 -6.16
C PRO A 47 5.43 -9.89 -6.11
N ASN A 48 4.99 -10.57 -7.16
CA ASN A 48 3.67 -11.19 -7.19
C ASN A 48 3.53 -12.19 -6.03
N ASP A 49 2.32 -12.28 -5.49
CA ASP A 49 1.89 -13.09 -4.35
C ASP A 49 2.52 -12.79 -3.00
N ARG A 50 3.46 -11.84 -2.95
CA ARG A 50 3.98 -11.30 -1.69
C ARG A 50 2.97 -10.34 -1.06
N VAL A 51 2.79 -10.47 0.26
CA VAL A 51 2.00 -9.53 1.06
C VAL A 51 2.92 -8.48 1.67
N PHE A 52 2.55 -7.21 1.53
CA PHE A 52 3.22 -6.07 2.14
C PHE A 52 2.32 -5.45 3.20
N LYS A 53 2.89 -5.19 4.39
CA LYS A 53 2.25 -4.38 5.44
C LYS A 53 2.68 -2.93 5.26
N LEU A 54 1.81 -2.11 4.70
CA LEU A 54 2.02 -0.67 4.59
C LEU A 54 1.61 -0.01 5.92
N THR A 55 2.34 1.03 6.29
CA THR A 55 2.04 1.84 7.48
C THR A 55 1.58 3.21 7.03
N GLN A 56 0.57 3.75 7.71
CA GLN A 56 0.07 5.10 7.47
C GLN A 56 1.17 6.14 7.70
N HIS A 57 1.27 7.10 6.79
CA HIS A 57 2.23 8.18 6.86
C HIS A 57 1.87 9.17 7.97
N GLU A 58 2.88 9.58 8.75
CA GLU A 58 2.71 10.41 9.95
C GLU A 58 2.18 11.82 9.62
N TYR A 59 2.59 12.38 8.48
CA TYR A 59 2.20 13.73 8.06
C TYR A 59 1.12 13.76 6.99
N ASN A 60 0.73 12.59 6.46
CA ASN A 60 -0.31 12.50 5.45
C ASN A 60 -1.20 11.29 5.76
N PRO A 61 -2.29 11.47 6.51
CA PRO A 61 -3.09 10.36 7.04
C PRO A 61 -3.78 9.54 5.95
N CYS A 62 -3.85 10.07 4.72
CA CYS A 62 -4.42 9.38 3.55
C CYS A 62 -3.38 8.62 2.72
N ASP A 63 -2.13 8.54 3.18
CA ASP A 63 -1.06 7.83 2.50
C ASP A 63 -0.57 6.67 3.36
N TRP A 64 -0.30 5.53 2.72
CA TRP A 64 0.28 4.35 3.33
C TRP A 64 1.49 3.92 2.50
N PHE A 65 2.58 3.55 3.16
CA PHE A 65 3.78 3.12 2.47
C PHE A 65 4.49 1.96 3.16
N TYR A 66 5.22 1.20 2.36
CA TYR A 66 6.21 0.22 2.77
C TYR A 66 7.52 0.56 2.06
N GLN A 67 8.60 0.67 2.83
CA GLN A 67 9.95 0.87 2.30
C GLN A 67 10.81 -0.34 2.65
N GLY A 68 11.09 -1.19 1.65
CA GLY A 68 12.06 -2.27 1.75
C GLY A 68 13.39 -1.91 1.07
N SER A 69 14.34 -2.84 1.13
CA SER A 69 15.60 -2.76 0.37
C SER A 69 15.43 -2.99 -1.14
N THR A 70 14.32 -3.59 -1.56
CA THR A 70 14.10 -4.02 -2.95
C THR A 70 12.82 -3.49 -3.57
N TRP A 71 11.81 -3.17 -2.74
CA TRP A 71 10.53 -2.69 -3.23
C TRP A 71 10.03 -1.59 -2.30
N ARG A 72 9.53 -0.52 -2.89
CA ARG A 72 8.70 0.48 -2.25
C ARG A 72 7.27 0.27 -2.74
N VAL A 73 6.31 0.27 -1.82
CA VAL A 73 4.89 0.14 -2.14
C VAL A 73 4.16 1.29 -1.49
N GLU A 74 3.35 2.00 -2.26
CA GLU A 74 2.60 3.15 -1.76
C GLU A 74 1.16 3.07 -2.19
N TRP A 75 0.28 3.45 -1.27
CA TRP A 75 -1.13 3.61 -1.53
C TRP A 75 -1.58 4.95 -0.99
N GLN A 76 -2.10 5.78 -1.87
CA GLN A 76 -2.76 7.02 -1.51
C GLN A 76 -4.25 6.87 -1.74
N CYS A 77 -5.01 7.05 -0.66
CA CYS A 77 -6.45 7.07 -0.75
C CYS A 77 -6.94 8.50 -0.99
N ALA A 78 -7.91 8.65 -1.87
CA ALA A 78 -8.61 9.91 -2.11
C ALA A 78 -10.14 9.68 -2.05
N PRO A 79 -10.92 10.70 -1.66
CA PRO A 79 -12.39 10.59 -1.63
C PRO A 79 -12.98 10.29 -3.01
N ASP A 80 -12.40 10.87 -4.04
CA ASP A 80 -12.73 10.57 -5.42
C ASP A 80 -11.83 9.41 -5.89
N PRO A 81 -12.42 8.25 -6.26
CA PRO A 81 -11.66 7.09 -6.71
C PRO A 81 -10.83 7.35 -7.97
N ALA A 82 -11.13 8.38 -8.76
CA ALA A 82 -10.31 8.80 -9.88
C ALA A 82 -8.90 9.28 -9.45
N PHE A 83 -8.71 9.58 -8.17
CA PHE A 83 -7.45 10.05 -7.59
C PHE A 83 -6.86 9.08 -6.57
N VAL A 84 -7.32 7.83 -6.54
CA VAL A 84 -6.65 6.78 -5.76
C VAL A 84 -5.40 6.35 -6.52
N TRP A 85 -4.24 6.49 -5.88
CA TRP A 85 -2.96 6.12 -6.47
C TRP A 85 -2.38 4.90 -5.78
N PHE A 86 -1.83 3.98 -6.57
CA PHE A 86 -1.15 2.79 -6.06
C PHE A 86 0.13 2.55 -6.84
N TRP A 87 1.24 2.49 -6.12
CA TRP A 87 2.58 2.44 -6.69
C TRP A 87 3.33 1.22 -6.17
N LEU A 88 4.00 0.52 -7.08
CA LEU A 88 5.05 -0.45 -6.79
C LEU A 88 6.30 0.06 -7.52
N MET A 89 7.38 0.27 -6.79
CA MET A 89 8.62 0.84 -7.33
C MET A 89 9.83 0.03 -6.85
N ASP A 90 10.78 -0.23 -7.75
CA ASP A 90 12.14 -0.60 -7.36
C ASP A 90 12.89 0.69 -6.96
N PRO A 91 13.33 0.83 -5.69
CA PRO A 91 13.99 2.03 -5.21
C PRO A 91 15.35 2.29 -5.87
N GLU A 92 15.98 1.29 -6.51
CA GLU A 92 17.25 1.48 -7.22
C GLU A 92 17.06 2.07 -8.62
N THR A 93 16.00 1.68 -9.33
CA THR A 93 15.74 2.13 -10.71
C THR A 93 14.69 3.24 -10.79
N GLY A 94 13.89 3.42 -9.74
CA GLY A 94 12.77 4.35 -9.71
C GLY A 94 11.59 3.94 -10.59
N VAL A 95 11.55 2.69 -11.04
CA VAL A 95 10.51 2.10 -11.90
C VAL A 95 9.82 0.96 -11.17
#